data_AF-A0A4Y3VEE7-F1
#
_entry.id   AF-A0A4Y3VEE7-F1
#
_cell.length_a   1.000
_cell.length_b   1.000
_cell.length_c   1.000
_cell.angle_alpha   90.00
_cell.angle_beta   90.00
_cell.angle_gamma   90.00
#
_symmetry.space_group_name_H-M   'P 1'
#
loop_
_entity.id
_entity.type
_entity.pdbx_description
1 polymer ?
#
loop_
_entity_poly.entity_id
_entity_poly.type
_entity_poly.pdbx_seq_one_letter_code
_entity_poly.pdbx_strand_id
1 'polypeptide(L)' 'MSRIRAVLLDRDGILVEDVPGNADPDRVRPVAGVYEALALLRFHGVRTGFLTTTAATAAHPSRA' A
#
# COMPACT_ATOMS: atom_id res chain seq x y z
N MET A 1 1.42 5.08 26.13
CA MET A 1 1.31 5.45 24.70
C MET A 1 2.61 5.14 24.00
N SER A 2 2.57 4.62 22.77
CA SER A 2 3.78 4.31 21.99
C SER A 2 4.62 5.57 21.72
N ARG A 3 5.96 5.46 21.77
CA ARG A 3 6.87 6.52 21.27
C ARG A 3 6.77 6.69 19.76
N ILE A 4 6.29 5.67 19.05
CA ILE A 4 6.06 5.71 17.61
C ILE A 4 4.74 6.46 17.35
N ARG A 5 4.82 7.51 16.53
CA ARG A 5 3.68 8.40 16.22
C ARG A 5 2.93 7.95 14.98
N ALA A 6 3.65 7.41 14.00
CA ALA A 6 3.09 6.92 12.76
C ALA A 6 3.96 5.82 12.15
N VAL A 7 3.35 4.99 11.30
CA VAL A 7 4.03 4.07 10.39
C VAL A 7 3.57 4.40 8.97
N LEU A 8 4.53 4.65 8.08
CA LEU A 8 4.29 4.81 6.65
C LEU A 8 4.73 3.53 5.95
N LEU A 9 3.84 2.97 5.16
CA LEU A 9 4.02 1.67 4.50
C LEU A 9 4.13 1.89 3.00
N ASP A 10 4.96 1.10 2.32
CA ASP A 10 4.81 0.99 0.87
C ASP A 10 3.49 0.29 0.52
N ARG A 11 3.03 0.44 -0.72
CA ARG A 11 1.84 -0.24 -1.21
C ARG A 11 2.17 -1.67 -1.63
N ASP A 12 2.99 -1.80 -2.67
CA ASP A 12 3.21 -3.06 -3.36
C ASP A 12 4.22 -3.93 -2.59
N GLY A 13 3.89 -5.21 -2.39
CA GLY A 13 4.67 -6.15 -1.58
C GLY A 13 4.51 -5.99 -0.06
N ILE A 14 3.84 -4.93 0.40
CA ILE A 14 3.62 -4.65 1.83
C ILE A 14 2.14 -4.65 2.20
N LEU A 15 1.35 -3.76 1.59
CA LEU A 15 -0.09 -3.70 1.83
C LEU A 15 -0.86 -4.63 0.89
N VAL A 16 -0.41 -4.70 -0.36
CA VAL A 16 -1.01 -5.50 -1.43
C VAL A 16 0.07 -6.34 -2.11
N GLU A 17 -0.32 -7.44 -2.73
CA GLU A 17 0.58 -8.28 -3.52
C GLU A 17 1.31 -7.44 -4.57
N ASP A 18 2.63 -7.67 -4.71
CA ASP A 18 3.43 -7.01 -5.72
C ASP A 18 3.15 -7.64 -7.09
N VAL A 19 2.47 -6.89 -7.95
CA VAL A 19 2.18 -7.31 -9.32
C VAL A 19 2.71 -6.26 -10.30
N PRO A 20 3.38 -6.66 -11.40
CA PRO A 20 3.88 -5.73 -12.38
C PRO A 20 2.76 -4.83 -12.93
N GLY A 21 2.96 -3.51 -12.83
CA GLY A 21 2.00 -2.51 -13.27
C GLY A 21 0.66 -2.60 -12.54
N ASN A 22 0.68 -2.57 -11.20
CA ASN A 22 -0.49 -2.66 -10.32
C ASN A 22 -1.43 -1.43 -10.41
N ALA A 23 -1.93 -1.14 -11.61
CA ALA A 23 -2.83 -0.04 -11.94
C ALA A 23 -4.30 -0.48 -12.05
N ASP A 24 -4.55 -1.78 -12.17
CA ASP A 24 -5.89 -2.37 -12.28
C ASP A 24 -6.47 -2.64 -10.88
N PRO A 25 -7.57 -1.96 -10.47
CA PRO A 25 -8.20 -2.17 -9.17
C PRO A 25 -8.67 -3.62 -8.94
N ASP A 26 -9.05 -4.35 -9.99
CA ASP A 26 -9.56 -5.71 -9.87
C ASP A 26 -8.46 -6.72 -9.52
N ARG A 27 -7.19 -6.33 -9.71
CA ARG A 27 -5.99 -7.11 -9.37
C ARG A 27 -5.45 -6.83 -7.97
N VAL A 28 -6.04 -5.89 -7.22
CA VAL A 28 -5.58 -5.54 -5.88
C VAL A 28 -5.93 -6.67 -4.90
N ARG A 29 -4.90 -7.32 -4.34
CA ARG A 29 -5.04 -8.38 -3.34
C ARG A 29 -4.20 -8.03 -2.11
N PRO A 30 -4.75 -8.10 -0.88
CA PRO A 30 -3.98 -7.81 0.33
C PRO A 30 -2.90 -8.85 0.59
N VAL A 31 -1.73 -8.43 1.10
CA VAL A 31 -0.73 -9.37 1.61
C VAL A 31 -1.28 -10.09 2.85
N ALA A 32 -0.96 -11.38 3.01
CA ALA A 32 -1.37 -12.15 4.18
C ALA A 32 -0.94 -11.46 5.50
N GLY A 33 -1.86 -11.34 6.46
CA GLY A 33 -1.59 -10.72 7.76
C GLY A 33 -1.66 -9.19 7.79
N VAL A 34 -1.88 -8.51 6.64
CA VAL A 34 -1.90 -7.04 6.60
C VAL A 34 -3.03 -6.45 7.44
N TYR A 35 -4.18 -7.10 7.48
CA TYR A 35 -5.34 -6.62 8.23
C TYR A 35 -5.07 -6.64 9.73
N GLU A 36 -4.47 -7.72 10.22
CA GLU A 36 -4.07 -7.94 11.60
C GLU A 36 -2.99 -6.94 12.00
N ALA A 37 -1.97 -6.74 11.16
CA ALA A 37 -0.90 -5.76 11.41
C ALA A 37 -1.46 -4.33 11.51
N LEU A 38 -2.32 -3.93 10.58
CA LEU A 38 -2.95 -2.61 10.62
C LEU A 38 -3.90 -2.47 11.82
N ALA A 39 -4.60 -3.53 12.22
CA ALA A 39 -5.43 -3.53 13.41
C ALA A 39 -4.61 -3.34 14.68
N LEU A 40 -3.46 -4.01 14.80
CA LEU A 40 -2.53 -3.83 15.91
C LEU A 40 -2.00 -2.39 16.00
N LEU A 41 -1.60 -1.81 14.87
CA LEU A 41 -1.15 -0.41 14.83
C LEU A 41 -2.24 0.55 15.32
N ARG A 42 -3.47 0.37 14.84
CA ARG A 42 -4.63 1.16 15.28
C ARG A 42 -4.95 0.97 16.76
N PHE A 43 -4.91 -0.26 17.25
CA PHE A 43 -5.15 -0.59 18.66
C PHE A 43 -4.16 0.14 19.59
N HIS A 44 -2.90 0.25 19.18
CA HIS A 44 -1.88 0.99 19.93
C HIS A 44 -1.90 2.51 19.72
N GLY A 45 -2.87 3.04 18.98
CA GLY A 45 -3.00 4.48 18.71
C GLY A 45 -1.92 5.02 17.77
N VAL A 46 -1.28 4.16 16.99
CA VAL A 46 -0.26 4.54 16.00
C VAL A 46 -0.97 4.92 14.69
N ARG A 47 -0.67 6.10 14.17
CA ARG A 47 -1.26 6.54 12.89
C ARG A 47 -0.66 5.73 11.75
N THR A 48 -1.47 5.39 10.76
CA THR A 48 -1.01 4.65 9.57
C THR A 48 -1.23 5.50 8.33
N GLY A 49 -0.31 5.38 7.39
CA GLY A 49 -0.41 5.97 6.06
C GLY A 49 0.42 5.14 5.08
N PHE A 50 0.29 5.43 3.79
CA PHE A 50 1.13 4.82 2.77
C PHE A 50 1.94 5.89 2.06
N LEU A 51 3.14 5.51 1.65
CA LEU A 51 3.99 6.31 0.78
C LEU A 51 4.53 5.36 -0.28
N THR A 52 4.15 5.58 -1.53
CA THR A 52 4.54 4.70 -2.64
C THR A 52 5.11 5.53 -3.77
N THR A 53 6.10 4.97 -4.46
CA THR A 53 6.64 5.56 -5.69
C THR A 53 6.02 4.81 -6.85
N THR A 54 5.07 5.43 -7.54
CA THR A 54 4.51 4.85 -8.76
C THR A 54 5.38 5.26 -9.94
N ALA A 55 6.03 4.29 -10.58
CA ALA A 55 6.53 4.49 -11.94
C ALA A 55 5.28 4.59 -12.83
N ALA A 56 4.94 5.79 -13.28
CA ALA A 56 3.89 5.98 -14.26
C ALA A 56 4.34 5.33 -15.58
N THR A 57 4.07 4.04 -15.79
CA THR A 57 4.00 3.49 -17.14
C THR A 57 2.68 3.96 -17.73
N ALA A 58 2.68 5.24 -18.13
CA ALA A 58 1.74 5.73 -19.10
C ALA A 58 1.99 4.95 -20.40
N ALA A 59 1.28 3.84 -20.60
CA ALA A 59 0.74 3.60 -21.93
C ALA A 59 -0.34 4.68 -22.12
N HIS A 60 0.09 5.91 -22.43
CA HIS A 60 -0.76 6.86 -23.10
C HIS A 60 -0.88 6.32 -24.53
N PRO A 61 -2.01 5.74 -24.96
CA PRO A 61 -2.19 5.50 -26.38
C PRO A 61 -2.13 6.87 -27.04
N SER A 62 -1.05 7.10 -27.78
CA SER A 62 -0.92 8.21 -28.70
C SER A 62 -2.25 8.41 -29.41
N ARG A 63 -2.83 9.61 -29.29
CA ARG A 63 -3.77 10.13 -30.28
C ARG A 63 -3.03 10.09 -31.62
N ALA A 64 -3.36 9.12 -32.44
CA ALA A 64 -3.21 9.11 -33.89
C ALA A 64 -4.34 8.26 -34.46
#